data_AF-A0A202DN43-F1
#
_entry.id   AF-A0A202DN43-F1
#
_cell.length_a   1.000
_cell.length_b   1.000
_cell.length_c   1.000
_cell.angle_alpha   90.00
_cell.angle_beta   90.00
_cell.angle_gamma   90.00
#
_symmetry.space_group_name_H-M   'P 1'
#
loop_
_entity.id
_entity.type
_entity.pdbx_description
1 polymer ?
#
loop_
_entity_poly.entity_id
_entity_poly.type
_entity_poly.pdbx_seq_one_letter_code
_entity_poly.pdbx_strand_id
1 'polypeptide(L)'
;MQKKQIDHFFRVLSEELDLATSVILTGAAAGALMGQVRPSMDIDFAIKSNFSHPSAWREIDKAIERTMKKTGIHAEFSEDIDRWGMISLLDYEKKAWFYKKFKNLRLLVMDPSYWAIGKMTRYIDPDIQDMVSVFKKQKTSWKKLIQVWSTALRKSPKSTTQQTFFKHVEHFFQSQGRKIWGKSFMTTQAIEFWNHQLHLK
;
A
#
# COMPACT_ATOMS: atom_id res chain seq x y z
N MET A 1 10.46 -4.85 -9.91
CA MET A 1 9.66 -6.05 -10.16
C MET A 1 8.69 -5.81 -11.30
N GLN A 2 8.64 -6.73 -12.25
CA GLN A 2 7.65 -6.74 -13.33
C GLN A 2 6.42 -7.56 -12.93
N LYS A 3 5.27 -7.29 -13.56
CA LYS A 3 4.02 -8.06 -13.39
C LYS A 3 4.23 -9.58 -13.47
N LYS A 4 5.07 -10.05 -14.40
CA LYS A 4 5.40 -11.47 -14.56
C LYS A 4 6.10 -12.07 -13.34
N GLN A 5 6.96 -11.31 -12.65
CA GLN A 5 7.65 -11.76 -11.45
C GLN A 5 6.68 -11.84 -10.26
N ILE A 6 5.78 -10.87 -10.13
CA ILE A 6 4.70 -10.89 -9.11
C ILE A 6 3.82 -12.12 -9.33
N ASP A 7 3.35 -12.33 -10.56
CA ASP A 7 2.53 -13.49 -10.91
C ASP A 7 3.28 -14.81 -10.67
N HIS A 8 4.59 -14.87 -10.97
CA HIS A 8 5.41 -16.05 -10.72
C HIS A 8 5.53 -16.34 -9.23
N PHE A 9 5.81 -15.33 -8.40
CA PHE A 9 5.92 -15.48 -6.95
C PHE A 9 4.63 -16.06 -6.36
N PHE A 10 3.49 -15.44 -6.65
CA PHE A 10 2.21 -15.90 -6.09
C PHE A 10 1.72 -17.22 -6.68
N ARG A 11 2.12 -17.57 -7.91
CA ARG A 11 1.91 -18.91 -8.45
C ARG A 11 2.69 -19.95 -7.64
N VAL A 12 3.98 -19.75 -7.40
CA VAL A 12 4.80 -20.67 -6.59
C VAL A 12 4.28 -20.73 -5.15
N LEU A 13 3.91 -19.60 -4.55
CA LEU A 13 3.31 -19.60 -3.22
C LEU A 13 2.03 -20.44 -3.16
N SER A 14 1.17 -20.36 -4.18
CA SER A 14 -0.04 -21.19 -4.26
C SER A 14 0.23 -22.69 -4.45
N GLU A 15 1.43 -23.06 -4.92
CA GLU A 15 1.88 -24.44 -5.01
C GLU A 15 2.47 -24.93 -3.68
N GLU A 16 3.06 -24.03 -2.89
CA GLU A 16 3.66 -24.33 -1.58
C GLU A 16 2.68 -24.26 -0.40
N LEU A 17 1.54 -23.59 -0.58
CA LEU A 17 0.53 -23.33 0.44
C LEU A 17 -0.83 -23.91 0.00
N ASP A 18 -1.24 -25.02 0.61
CA ASP A 18 -2.51 -25.67 0.31
C ASP A 18 -3.72 -25.04 1.02
N LEU A 19 -3.48 -23.99 1.82
CA LEU A 19 -4.50 -23.28 2.57
C LEU A 19 -5.21 -22.21 1.72
N ALA A 20 -6.53 -22.15 1.86
CA ALA A 20 -7.33 -21.07 1.30
C ALA A 20 -6.96 -19.73 1.94
N THR A 21 -6.35 -18.86 1.14
CA THR A 21 -5.67 -17.65 1.64
C THR A 21 -5.99 -16.46 0.75
N SER A 22 -6.19 -15.29 1.35
CA SER A 22 -6.22 -14.02 0.62
C SER A 22 -4.97 -13.21 0.94
N VAL A 23 -4.37 -12.61 -0.08
CA VAL A 23 -3.20 -11.74 0.04
C VAL A 23 -3.58 -10.35 -0.43
N ILE A 24 -3.20 -9.33 0.33
CA ILE A 24 -3.35 -7.92 -0.08
C ILE A 24 -1.96 -7.35 -0.32
N LEU A 25 -1.63 -7.17 -1.59
CA LEU A 25 -0.35 -6.64 -2.04
C LEU A 25 -0.24 -5.14 -1.70
N THR A 26 0.91 -4.76 -1.14
CA THR A 26 1.30 -3.37 -0.88
C THR A 26 2.71 -3.09 -1.41
N GLY A 27 3.35 -2.00 -0.97
CA GLY A 27 4.73 -1.70 -1.29
C GLY A 27 4.97 -1.42 -2.78
N ALA A 28 6.21 -1.56 -3.23
CA ALA A 28 6.55 -1.29 -4.62
C ALA A 28 5.93 -2.31 -5.59
N ALA A 29 5.69 -3.55 -5.16
CA ALA A 29 5.02 -4.57 -5.97
C ALA A 29 3.57 -4.17 -6.31
N ALA A 30 2.79 -3.66 -5.35
CA ALA A 30 1.46 -3.12 -5.62
C ALA A 30 1.53 -1.93 -6.58
N GLY A 31 2.49 -1.03 -6.34
CA GLY A 31 2.75 0.11 -7.23
C GLY A 31 2.99 -0.31 -8.68
N ALA A 32 3.65 -1.45 -8.93
CA ALA A 32 3.93 -1.94 -10.27
C ALA A 32 2.68 -2.44 -11.01
N LEU A 33 1.66 -2.87 -10.28
CA LEU A 33 0.37 -3.25 -10.87
C LEU A 33 -0.53 -2.02 -11.13
N MET A 34 -0.41 -0.98 -10.31
CA MET A 34 -1.20 0.25 -10.42
C MET A 34 -0.58 1.31 -11.34
N GLY A 35 0.74 1.36 -11.42
CA GLY A 35 1.55 2.45 -11.97
C GLY A 35 2.60 1.96 -12.96
N GLN A 36 3.53 2.85 -13.32
CA GLN A 36 4.89 2.46 -13.69
C GLN A 36 5.79 2.93 -12.56
N VAL A 37 5.96 2.09 -11.54
CA VAL A 37 6.87 2.38 -10.42
C VAL A 37 8.22 1.76 -10.68
N ARG A 38 9.22 2.20 -9.91
CA ARG A 38 10.58 1.67 -10.02
C ARG A 38 10.62 0.16 -9.79
N PRO A 39 11.61 -0.56 -10.36
CA PRO A 39 11.82 -1.95 -10.01
C PRO A 39 12.15 -2.13 -8.52
N SER A 40 11.34 -2.90 -7.79
CA SER A 40 11.71 -3.51 -6.50
C SER A 40 12.23 -4.94 -6.62
N MET A 41 12.93 -5.40 -5.59
CA MET A 41 13.44 -6.77 -5.44
C MET A 41 12.64 -7.61 -4.42
N ASP A 42 11.74 -6.96 -3.70
CA ASP A 42 10.92 -7.51 -2.62
C ASP A 42 9.42 -7.42 -2.93
N ILE A 43 8.64 -8.18 -2.17
CA ILE A 43 7.17 -8.18 -2.20
C ILE A 43 6.66 -7.99 -0.77
N ASP A 44 5.90 -6.91 -0.57
CA ASP A 44 5.26 -6.59 0.70
C ASP A 44 3.78 -6.93 0.63
N PHE A 45 3.25 -7.69 1.60
CA PHE A 45 1.82 -8.01 1.59
C PHE A 45 1.23 -8.33 2.97
N ALA A 46 -0.06 -8.06 3.12
CA ALA A 46 -0.85 -8.66 4.19
C ALA A 46 -1.32 -10.06 3.77
N ILE A 47 -1.26 -11.03 4.68
CA ILE A 47 -1.84 -12.36 4.47
C ILE A 47 -3.06 -12.53 5.38
N LYS A 48 -4.18 -12.92 4.78
CA LYS A 48 -5.46 -13.13 5.45
C LYS A 48 -5.82 -14.60 5.32
N SER A 49 -5.86 -15.25 6.46
CA SER A 49 -6.27 -16.64 6.58
C SER A 49 -7.49 -16.71 7.49
N ASN A 50 -8.42 -17.62 7.21
CA ASN A 50 -9.55 -17.87 8.10
C ASN A 50 -9.17 -18.78 9.29
N PHE A 51 -7.88 -19.02 9.50
CA PHE A 51 -7.40 -20.00 10.46
C PHE A 51 -6.86 -19.29 11.70
N SER A 52 -7.61 -19.37 12.80
CA SER A 52 -7.21 -18.84 14.11
C SER A 52 -6.17 -19.73 14.82
N HIS A 53 -5.69 -20.80 14.18
CA HIS A 53 -4.82 -21.78 14.79
C HIS A 53 -3.33 -21.47 14.57
N PRO A 54 -2.48 -21.50 15.62
CA PRO A 54 -1.04 -21.27 15.50
C PRO A 54 -0.31 -22.21 14.52
N SER A 55 -0.85 -23.39 14.25
CA SER A 55 -0.29 -24.33 13.26
C SER A 55 -0.37 -23.80 11.83
N ALA A 56 -1.43 -23.06 11.48
CA ALA A 56 -1.60 -22.48 10.15
C ALA A 56 -0.53 -21.43 9.84
N TRP A 57 -0.19 -20.59 10.83
CA TRP A 57 0.89 -19.61 10.69
C TRP A 57 2.25 -20.26 10.41
N ARG A 58 2.57 -21.36 11.10
CA ARG A 58 3.80 -22.10 10.83
C ARG A 58 3.84 -22.68 9.40
N GLU A 59 2.70 -23.09 8.86
CA GLU A 59 2.62 -23.57 7.47
C GLU A 59 2.79 -22.43 6.46
N ILE A 60 2.15 -21.28 6.72
CA ILE A 60 2.29 -20.05 5.94
C ILE A 60 3.76 -19.60 5.90
N ASP A 61 4.41 -19.49 7.06
CA ASP A 61 5.80 -19.04 7.17
C ASP A 61 6.73 -19.96 6.35
N LYS A 62 6.60 -21.28 6.53
CA LYS A 62 7.38 -22.26 5.79
C LYS A 62 7.11 -22.20 4.28
N ALA A 63 5.86 -22.02 3.86
CA ALA A 63 5.51 -21.91 2.45
C ALA A 63 6.11 -20.65 1.81
N ILE A 64 6.09 -19.51 2.52
CA ILE A 64 6.70 -18.26 2.07
C ILE A 64 8.22 -18.40 2.01
N GLU A 65 8.87 -18.98 3.02
CA GLU A 65 10.32 -19.27 2.99
C GLU A 65 10.73 -20.13 1.79
N ARG A 66 9.99 -21.22 1.51
CA ARG A 66 10.23 -22.07 0.34
C ARG A 66 10.01 -21.30 -0.96
N THR A 67 8.99 -20.45 -1.02
CA THR A 67 8.71 -19.59 -2.18
C THR A 67 9.85 -18.61 -2.42
N MET A 68 10.34 -17.92 -1.38
CA MET A 68 11.47 -17.01 -1.49
C MET A 68 12.72 -17.73 -2.01
N LYS A 69 13.03 -18.92 -1.48
CA LYS A 69 14.15 -19.76 -1.95
C LYS A 69 14.01 -20.17 -3.42
N LYS A 70 12.81 -20.57 -3.85
CA LYS A 70 12.55 -21.03 -5.23
C LYS A 70 12.56 -19.90 -6.26
N THR A 71 12.10 -18.72 -5.87
CA THR A 71 11.92 -17.58 -6.78
C THR A 71 13.07 -16.58 -6.74
N GLY A 72 13.88 -16.60 -5.68
CA GLY A 72 14.91 -15.60 -5.42
C GLY A 72 14.34 -14.22 -5.06
N ILE A 73 13.05 -14.13 -4.74
CA ILE A 73 12.37 -12.87 -4.41
C ILE A 73 12.13 -12.85 -2.90
N HIS A 74 12.64 -11.82 -2.23
CA HIS A 74 12.38 -11.61 -0.81
C HIS A 74 10.94 -11.13 -0.57
N ALA A 75 10.39 -11.44 0.59
CA ALA A 75 9.05 -11.01 0.97
C ALA A 75 9.00 -10.57 2.43
N GLU A 76 8.27 -9.48 2.67
CA GLU A 76 7.86 -9.05 4.00
C GLU A 76 6.33 -9.19 4.11
N PHE A 77 5.87 -9.84 5.17
CA PHE A 77 4.45 -10.14 5.33
C PHE A 77 4.03 -10.15 6.80
N SER A 78 2.75 -9.90 7.03
CA SER A 78 2.10 -9.94 8.34
C SER A 78 0.61 -10.21 8.15
N GLU A 79 -0.06 -10.68 9.20
CA GLU A 79 -1.52 -10.67 9.25
C GLU A 79 -2.07 -9.25 9.21
N ASP A 80 -1.42 -8.37 9.95
CA ASP A 80 -1.85 -7.00 10.20
C ASP A 80 -0.71 -6.04 9.88
N ILE A 81 -0.70 -5.56 8.64
CA ILE A 81 0.29 -4.58 8.16
C ILE A 81 -0.02 -3.15 8.64
N ASP A 82 -1.17 -2.89 9.28
CA ASP A 82 -1.47 -1.60 9.93
C ASP A 82 -0.45 -1.32 11.04
N ARG A 83 0.10 -2.38 11.65
CA ARG A 83 1.09 -2.33 12.73
C ARG A 83 2.52 -2.11 12.27
N TRP A 84 2.78 -2.07 10.96
CA TRP A 84 4.13 -1.82 10.44
C TRP A 84 4.60 -0.38 10.63
N GLY A 85 3.69 0.55 10.94
CA GLY A 85 4.04 1.95 11.16
C GLY A 85 3.10 2.65 12.14
N MET A 86 3.43 3.90 12.45
CA MET A 86 2.66 4.72 13.40
C MET A 86 1.44 5.40 12.77
N ILE A 87 1.33 5.39 11.43
CA ILE A 87 0.19 5.98 10.72
C ILE A 87 -0.74 4.87 10.26
N SER A 88 -1.99 4.91 10.72
CA SER A 88 -2.99 3.89 10.41
C SER A 88 -3.29 3.82 8.91
N LEU A 89 -3.21 2.62 8.36
CA LEU A 89 -3.77 2.16 7.10
C LEU A 89 -5.29 1.94 7.16
N LEU A 90 -5.96 2.34 8.24
CA LEU A 90 -7.42 2.33 8.39
C LEU A 90 -8.01 0.93 8.12
N ASP A 91 -9.04 0.86 7.29
CA ASP A 91 -9.70 -0.35 6.84
C ASP A 91 -9.23 -0.76 5.43
N TYR A 92 -7.91 -0.71 5.17
CA TYR A 92 -7.31 -0.96 3.84
C TYR A 92 -7.81 -2.24 3.16
N GLU A 93 -8.10 -3.27 3.96
CA GLU A 93 -8.61 -4.57 3.49
C GLU A 93 -9.93 -4.44 2.71
N LYS A 94 -10.83 -3.57 3.18
CA LYS A 94 -12.13 -3.31 2.54
C LYS A 94 -12.01 -2.52 1.25
N LYS A 95 -10.86 -1.91 1.00
CA LYS A 95 -10.58 -1.08 -0.18
C LYS A 95 -9.62 -1.75 -1.15
N ALA A 96 -9.13 -2.96 -0.86
CA ALA A 96 -8.36 -3.73 -1.81
C ALA A 96 -9.25 -4.26 -2.95
N TRP A 97 -8.72 -4.30 -4.16
CA TRP A 97 -9.44 -4.84 -5.33
C TRP A 97 -8.83 -6.15 -5.78
N PHE A 98 -9.65 -7.06 -6.33
CA PHE A 98 -9.21 -8.37 -6.78
C PHE A 98 -8.36 -8.27 -8.05
N TYR A 99 -7.13 -8.78 -7.99
CA TYR A 99 -6.23 -8.80 -9.13
C TYR A 99 -6.19 -10.15 -9.84
N LYS A 100 -5.92 -11.24 -9.11
CA LYS A 100 -5.78 -12.57 -9.70
C LYS A 100 -5.99 -13.68 -8.67
N LYS A 101 -6.32 -14.89 -9.12
CA LYS A 101 -6.41 -16.09 -8.29
C LYS A 101 -5.39 -17.12 -8.77
N PHE A 102 -4.68 -17.76 -7.84
CA PHE A 102 -3.75 -18.86 -8.08
C PHE A 102 -4.14 -20.01 -7.16
N LYS A 103 -4.73 -21.09 -7.70
CA LYS A 103 -5.31 -22.19 -6.90
C LYS A 103 -6.18 -21.65 -5.74
N ASN A 104 -5.77 -21.90 -4.49
CA ASN A 104 -6.47 -21.51 -3.26
C ASN A 104 -6.08 -20.10 -2.77
N LEU A 105 -5.15 -19.41 -3.45
CA LEU A 105 -4.66 -18.08 -3.12
C LEU A 105 -5.37 -17.00 -3.95
N ARG A 106 -6.03 -16.07 -3.28
CA ARG A 106 -6.61 -14.86 -3.89
C ARG A 106 -5.66 -13.69 -3.70
N LEU A 107 -5.21 -13.08 -4.79
CA LEU A 107 -4.35 -11.90 -4.75
C LEU A 107 -5.18 -10.64 -5.00
N LEU A 108 -5.18 -9.75 -4.02
CA LEU A 108 -5.76 -8.41 -4.07
C LEU A 108 -4.65 -7.36 -4.07
N VAL A 109 -4.98 -6.15 -4.51
CA VAL A 109 -4.08 -5.00 -4.52
C VAL A 109 -4.73 -3.87 -3.74
N MET A 110 -3.98 -3.26 -2.83
CA MET A 110 -4.45 -2.15 -2.00
C MET A 110 -4.87 -0.93 -2.85
N ASP A 111 -5.93 -0.23 -2.44
CA ASP A 111 -6.35 1.03 -3.10
C ASP A 111 -5.18 2.03 -3.10
N PRO A 112 -4.95 2.76 -4.21
CA PRO A 112 -3.86 3.75 -4.31
C PRO A 112 -3.82 4.76 -3.15
N SER A 113 -4.99 5.19 -2.66
CA SER A 113 -5.09 6.20 -1.60
C SER A 113 -4.60 5.67 -0.25
N TYR A 114 -4.83 4.37 0.00
CA TYR A 114 -4.39 3.67 1.21
C TYR A 114 -2.92 3.25 1.11
N TRP A 115 -2.54 2.70 -0.05
CA TRP A 115 -1.16 2.32 -0.36
C TRP A 115 -0.18 3.49 -0.16
N ALA A 116 -0.60 4.69 -0.55
CA ALA A 116 0.22 5.88 -0.41
C ALA A 116 0.43 6.33 1.04
N ILE A 117 -0.34 5.85 2.02
CA ILE A 117 -0.11 6.18 3.44
C ILE A 117 1.27 5.71 3.86
N GLY A 118 1.63 4.45 3.57
CA GLY A 118 2.97 3.91 3.89
C GLY A 118 4.10 4.70 3.20
N LYS A 119 3.88 5.11 1.95
CA LYS A 119 4.81 5.95 1.18
C LYS A 119 4.97 7.35 1.78
N MET A 120 3.86 7.96 2.22
CA MET A 120 3.83 9.28 2.82
C MET A 120 4.47 9.32 4.22
N THR A 121 4.47 8.20 4.94
CA THR A 121 5.17 8.08 6.23
C THR A 121 6.69 8.18 6.07
N ARG A 122 7.28 7.59 5.02
CA ARG A 122 8.73 7.66 4.76
C ARG A 122 9.15 8.87 3.92
N TYR A 123 8.36 9.16 2.89
CA TYR A 123 8.44 10.34 2.04
C TYR A 123 9.82 10.65 1.44
N ILE A 124 10.50 9.61 0.96
CA ILE A 124 11.74 9.74 0.20
C ILE A 124 11.45 9.94 -1.30
N ASP A 125 12.40 10.50 -2.06
CA ASP A 125 12.20 10.79 -3.49
C ASP A 125 11.66 9.61 -4.32
N PRO A 126 12.17 8.37 -4.16
CA PRO A 126 11.60 7.23 -4.88
C PRO A 126 10.12 6.99 -4.55
N ASP A 127 9.72 7.18 -3.29
CA ASP A 127 8.33 7.03 -2.87
C ASP A 127 7.44 8.13 -3.48
N ILE A 128 7.96 9.36 -3.60
CA ILE A 128 7.26 10.47 -4.26
C ILE A 128 7.06 10.18 -5.75
N GLN A 129 8.08 9.71 -6.46
CA GLN A 129 7.97 9.38 -7.88
C GLN A 129 6.97 8.23 -8.12
N ASP A 130 7.00 7.21 -7.27
CA ASP A 130 6.05 6.11 -7.33
C ASP A 130 4.61 6.62 -7.15
N MET A 131 4.36 7.48 -6.16
CA MET A 131 3.04 8.09 -5.92
C MET A 131 2.57 8.92 -7.12
N VAL A 132 3.43 9.77 -7.69
CA VAL A 132 3.10 10.56 -8.88
C VAL A 132 2.67 9.67 -10.05
N SER A 133 3.45 8.61 -10.32
CA SER A 133 3.16 7.65 -11.40
C SER A 133 1.84 6.92 -11.19
N VAL A 134 1.61 6.40 -9.99
CA VAL A 134 0.39 5.68 -9.64
C VAL A 134 -0.83 6.60 -9.72
N PHE A 135 -0.79 7.80 -9.13
CA PHE A 135 -1.95 8.70 -9.12
C PHE A 135 -2.33 9.23 -10.49
N LYS A 136 -1.34 9.49 -11.36
CA LYS A 136 -1.59 9.84 -12.76
C LYS A 136 -2.31 8.71 -13.50
N LYS A 137 -1.76 7.49 -13.42
CA LYS A 137 -2.30 6.34 -14.17
C LYS A 137 -3.67 5.91 -13.65
N GLN A 138 -3.86 5.93 -12.33
CA GLN A 138 -5.12 5.55 -11.68
C GLN A 138 -6.14 6.71 -11.63
N LYS A 139 -5.76 7.91 -12.08
CA LYS A 139 -6.60 9.12 -12.05
C LYS A 139 -7.17 9.39 -10.65
N THR A 140 -6.36 9.16 -9.61
CA THR A 140 -6.80 9.29 -8.22
C THR A 140 -7.11 10.75 -7.89
N SER A 141 -8.30 11.02 -7.37
CA SER A 141 -8.72 12.37 -6.97
C SER A 141 -7.92 12.87 -5.75
N TRP A 142 -7.38 14.09 -5.84
CA TRP A 142 -6.71 14.74 -4.70
C TRP A 142 -7.63 14.91 -3.49
N LYS A 143 -8.94 15.12 -3.71
CA LYS A 143 -9.93 15.21 -2.62
C LYS A 143 -10.06 13.87 -1.88
N LYS A 144 -10.10 12.75 -2.62
CA LYS A 144 -10.12 11.39 -2.05
C LYS A 144 -8.85 11.14 -1.24
N LEU A 145 -7.68 11.52 -1.75
CA LEU A 145 -6.41 11.40 -1.02
C LEU A 145 -6.46 12.15 0.32
N ILE A 146 -6.86 13.42 0.30
CA ILE A 146 -6.97 14.23 1.53
C ILE A 146 -7.94 13.61 2.54
N GLN A 147 -9.11 13.13 2.10
CA GLN A 147 -10.08 12.48 2.98
C GLN A 147 -9.49 11.22 3.64
N VAL A 148 -8.86 10.35 2.86
CA VAL A 148 -8.24 9.12 3.36
C VAL A 148 -7.07 9.44 4.30
N TRP A 149 -6.15 10.30 3.89
CA TRP A 149 -4.95 10.63 4.67
C TRP A 149 -5.25 11.42 5.94
N SER A 150 -6.25 12.29 5.93
CA SER A 150 -6.64 13.03 7.13
C SER A 150 -7.28 12.09 8.14
N THR A 151 -8.10 11.14 7.66
CA THR A 151 -8.70 10.11 8.51
C THR A 151 -7.64 9.16 9.07
N ALA A 152 -6.67 8.74 8.25
CA ALA A 152 -5.50 7.97 8.69
C ALA A 152 -4.77 8.70 9.81
N LEU A 153 -4.43 9.98 9.59
CA LEU A 153 -3.74 10.80 10.59
C LEU A 153 -4.54 10.92 11.90
N ARG A 154 -5.85 11.22 11.82
CA ARG A 154 -6.72 11.36 13.00
C ARG A 154 -6.87 10.07 13.81
N LYS A 155 -6.91 8.91 13.14
CA LYS A 155 -7.01 7.58 13.82
C LYS A 155 -5.67 7.06 14.32
N SER A 156 -4.56 7.69 13.96
CA SER A 156 -3.23 7.27 14.37
C SER A 156 -2.93 7.68 15.82
N PRO A 157 -2.11 6.92 16.55
CA PRO A 157 -1.64 7.31 17.87
C PRO A 157 -0.86 8.63 17.84
N LYS A 158 -0.98 9.40 18.92
CA LYS A 158 -0.22 10.66 19.08
C LYS A 158 1.27 10.36 19.05
N SER A 159 1.99 10.97 18.12
CA SER A 159 3.43 10.77 17.93
C SER A 159 4.03 11.91 17.11
N THR A 160 5.36 12.04 17.16
CA THR A 160 6.10 12.96 16.27
C THR A 160 5.91 12.58 14.80
N THR A 161 5.68 11.29 14.49
CA THR A 161 5.36 10.81 13.14
C THR A 161 4.12 11.47 12.56
N GLN A 162 3.11 11.80 13.37
CA GLN A 162 1.93 12.52 12.89
C GLN A 162 2.28 13.91 12.34
N GLN A 163 3.12 14.66 13.06
CA GLN A 163 3.54 15.99 12.63
C GLN A 163 4.39 15.91 11.35
N THR A 164 5.26 14.92 11.25
CA THR A 164 6.05 14.66 10.04
C THR A 164 5.15 14.30 8.86
N PHE A 165 4.20 13.37 9.04
CA PHE A 165 3.23 12.99 8.02
C PHE A 165 2.40 14.18 7.55
N PHE A 166 1.94 15.03 8.47
CA PHE A 166 1.23 16.27 8.14
C PHE A 166 2.04 17.15 7.18
N LYS A 167 3.30 17.42 7.52
CA LYS A 167 4.19 18.25 6.69
C LYS A 167 4.48 17.61 5.33
N HIS A 168 4.63 16.29 5.28
CA HIS A 168 4.81 15.56 4.03
C HIS A 168 3.61 15.70 3.10
N VAL A 169 2.38 15.62 3.63
CA VAL A 169 1.15 15.82 2.86
C VAL A 169 1.09 17.24 2.27
N GLU A 170 1.36 18.26 3.08
CA GLU A 170 1.37 19.65 2.60
C GLU A 170 2.42 19.85 1.49
N HIS A 171 3.65 19.40 1.73
CA HIS A 171 4.73 19.50 0.76
C HIS A 171 4.39 18.72 -0.53
N PHE A 172 3.72 17.58 -0.43
CA PHE A 172 3.33 16.79 -1.61
C PHE A 172 2.37 17.54 -2.52
N PHE A 173 1.33 18.15 -1.95
CA PHE A 173 0.38 18.94 -2.73
C PHE A 173 1.01 20.22 -3.29
N GLN A 174 1.92 20.85 -2.56
CA GLN A 174 2.69 22.01 -3.03
C GLN A 174 3.60 21.66 -4.21
N SER A 175 4.39 20.59 -4.08
CA SER A 175 5.47 20.27 -5.02
C SER A 175 5.03 19.42 -6.21
N GLN A 176 4.06 18.51 -6.03
CA GLN A 176 3.66 17.54 -7.05
C GLN A 176 2.24 17.73 -7.57
N GLY A 177 1.40 18.53 -6.90
CA GLY A 177 -0.02 18.58 -7.21
C GLY A 177 -0.34 18.98 -8.65
N ARG A 178 0.29 20.06 -9.15
CA ARG A 178 0.13 20.47 -10.56
C ARG A 178 0.67 19.44 -11.55
N LYS A 179 1.71 18.68 -11.16
CA LYS A 179 2.26 17.63 -12.03
C LYS A 179 1.27 16.50 -12.21
N ILE A 180 0.50 16.15 -11.18
CA ILE A 180 -0.44 15.02 -11.18
C ILE A 180 -1.79 15.44 -11.77
N TRP A 181 -2.36 16.55 -11.30
CA TRP A 181 -3.73 16.97 -11.60
C TRP A 181 -3.83 18.12 -12.61
N GLY A 182 -2.70 18.58 -13.15
CA GLY A 182 -2.64 19.60 -14.19
C GLY A 182 -2.72 21.04 -13.67
N LYS A 183 -2.78 21.99 -14.61
CA LYS A 183 -2.70 23.44 -14.33
C LYS A 183 -3.88 23.99 -13.52
N SER A 184 -5.04 23.34 -13.59
CA SER A 184 -6.24 23.72 -12.83
C SER A 184 -6.18 23.31 -11.36
N PHE A 185 -5.20 22.51 -10.95
CA PHE A 185 -4.99 22.17 -9.55
C PHE A 185 -4.54 23.41 -8.77
N MET A 186 -5.34 23.80 -7.77
CA MET A 186 -5.03 24.90 -6.88
C MET A 186 -4.48 24.37 -5.56
N THR A 187 -3.18 24.56 -5.35
CA THR A 187 -2.49 24.14 -4.12
C THR A 187 -3.15 24.73 -2.87
N THR A 188 -3.51 26.01 -2.88
CA THR A 188 -4.17 26.68 -1.75
C THR A 188 -5.45 25.96 -1.35
N GLN A 189 -6.33 25.65 -2.30
CA GLN A 189 -7.57 24.91 -2.05
C GLN A 189 -7.31 23.51 -1.47
N ALA A 190 -6.28 22.82 -1.94
CA ALA A 190 -5.92 21.51 -1.41
C ALA A 190 -5.43 21.59 0.04
N ILE A 191 -4.59 22.58 0.37
CA ILE A 191 -4.09 22.79 1.73
C ILE A 191 -5.21 23.24 2.68
N GLU A 192 -6.08 24.14 2.24
CA GLU A 192 -7.27 24.55 3.00
C GLU A 192 -8.19 23.36 3.28
N PHE A 193 -8.43 22.52 2.26
CA PHE A 193 -9.24 21.31 2.44
C PHE A 193 -8.57 20.30 3.39
N TRP A 194 -7.24 20.13 3.29
CA TRP A 194 -6.46 19.30 4.21
C TRP A 194 -6.61 19.76 5.66
N ASN A 195 -6.38 21.05 5.93
CA ASN A 195 -6.51 21.62 7.26
C ASN A 195 -7.93 21.50 7.80
N HIS A 196 -8.93 21.84 6.98
CA HIS A 196 -10.34 21.69 7.34
C HIS A 196 -10.68 20.25 7.76
N GLN A 197 -10.26 19.24 6.97
CA GLN A 197 -10.55 17.84 7.27
C GLN A 197 -9.95 17.38 8.60
N LEU A 198 -8.85 17.97 9.07
CA LEU A 198 -8.24 17.59 10.35
C LEU A 198 -9.00 18.13 11.57
N HIS A 199 -9.79 19.19 11.39
CA HIS A 199 -10.62 19.78 12.43
C HIS A 199 -12.03 19.19 12.49
N LEU A 200 -12.42 18.37 11.51
CA LEU A 200 -13.67 17.61 11.55
C LEU A 200 -13.55 16.48 12.59
N LYS A 201 -14.42 16.55 13.61
CA LYS A 201 -14.61 15.50 14.61
C LYS A 201 -15.44 14.35 14.05
#